data_AF-A0A317HBW6-F1
#
_entry.id   AF-A0A317HBW6-F1
#
_cell.length_a   1.000
_cell.length_b   1.000
_cell.length_c   1.000
_cell.angle_alpha   90.00
_cell.angle_beta   90.00
_cell.angle_gamma   90.00
#
_symmetry.space_group_name_H-M   'P 1'
#
loop_
_entity.id
_entity.type
_entity.pdbx_description
1 polymer ?
#
loop_
_entity_poly.entity_id
_entity_poly.type
_entity_poly.pdbx_seq_one_letter_code
_entity_poly.pdbx_strand_id
1 'polypeptide(L)'
;MAFILRAAASPPTQANTPSLAEGDIWIRPLGTRAVYVGVPPAGVWQEMAVDPGFVAAGGNIPQRLAKTTAAFGATNWFPAADGIVFTYTQSTPSDVWNIQHGLVSRYVHVLAIDTSRNNTVMVPDVVFIDTLWCELRFAMPVSGMAFIRR
;
A
#
# COMPACT_ATOMS: atom_id res chain seq x y z
N MET A 1 -3.84 19.04 -25.60
CA MET A 1 -3.34 18.21 -24.48
C MET A 1 -3.34 19.10 -23.26
N ALA A 2 -4.12 18.79 -22.24
CA ALA A 2 -4.30 19.69 -21.09
C ALA A 2 -3.05 19.68 -20.21
N PHE A 3 -2.52 20.87 -19.89
CA PHE A 3 -1.45 21.02 -18.92
C PHE A 3 -2.05 21.28 -17.52
N ILE A 4 -1.48 20.65 -16.49
CA ILE A 4 -1.91 20.82 -15.09
C ILE A 4 -0.99 21.82 -14.41
N LEU A 5 -1.56 22.94 -13.98
CA LEU A 5 -0.83 24.04 -13.35
C LEU A 5 -0.87 23.91 -11.82
N ARG A 6 0.28 24.18 -11.17
CA ARG A 6 0.45 24.07 -9.72
C ARG A 6 -0.41 25.08 -8.95
N ALA A 7 -0.64 24.80 -7.67
CA ALA A 7 -1.38 25.69 -6.78
C ALA A 7 -0.66 27.03 -6.59
N ALA A 8 -1.28 28.09 -7.10
CA ALA A 8 -0.87 29.49 -6.92
C ALA A 8 -2.04 30.28 -6.30
N ALA A 9 -1.73 31.36 -5.60
CA ALA A 9 -2.73 32.21 -4.94
C ALA A 9 -3.66 32.93 -5.95
N SER A 10 -3.19 33.16 -7.17
CA SER A 10 -3.91 33.84 -8.24
C SER A 10 -3.97 32.96 -9.51
N PRO A 11 -5.03 33.09 -10.33
CA PRO A 11 -5.16 32.33 -11.56
C PRO A 11 -4.03 32.64 -12.54
N PRO A 12 -3.52 31.62 -13.27
CA PRO A 12 -2.63 31.83 -14.39
C PRO A 12 -3.31 32.68 -15.48
N THR A 13 -2.53 33.54 -16.13
CA THR A 13 -2.96 34.41 -17.22
C THR A 13 -2.05 34.19 -18.41
N GLN A 14 -2.47 34.57 -19.61
CA GLN A 14 -1.60 34.50 -20.79
C GLN A 14 -0.33 35.36 -20.65
N ALA A 15 -0.32 36.34 -19.73
CA ALA A 15 0.87 37.14 -19.43
C ALA A 15 1.93 36.38 -18.62
N ASN A 16 1.52 35.56 -17.64
CA ASN A 16 2.47 34.81 -16.80
C ASN A 16 2.70 33.37 -17.30
N THR A 17 1.79 32.85 -18.12
CA THR A 17 1.85 31.52 -18.72
C THR A 17 1.49 31.66 -20.20
N PRO A 18 2.46 32.05 -21.05
CA PRO A 18 2.20 32.28 -22.48
C PRO A 18 1.73 31.03 -23.24
N SER A 19 1.96 29.84 -22.68
CA SER A 19 1.50 28.56 -23.22
C SER A 19 0.08 28.17 -22.77
N LEU A 20 -0.63 29.04 -22.04
CA LEU A 20 -1.96 28.75 -21.53
C LEU A 20 -2.96 28.57 -22.68
N ALA A 21 -3.57 27.39 -22.74
CA ALA A 21 -4.50 26.98 -23.79
C ALA A 21 -5.84 26.54 -23.20
N GLU A 22 -6.88 26.59 -24.03
CA GLU A 22 -8.20 26.07 -23.66
C GLU A 22 -8.10 24.60 -23.22
N GLY A 23 -8.76 24.27 -22.11
CA GLY A 23 -8.71 22.94 -21.49
C GLY A 23 -7.61 22.77 -20.45
N ASP A 24 -6.72 23.75 -20.26
CA ASP A 24 -5.74 23.72 -19.16
C ASP A 24 -6.44 23.77 -17.80
N ILE A 25 -5.88 23.07 -16.82
CA ILE A 25 -6.48 22.92 -15.50
C ILE A 25 -5.63 23.62 -14.44
N TRP A 26 -6.27 24.47 -13.65
CA TRP A 26 -5.69 25.14 -12.49
C TRP A 26 -6.26 24.56 -11.19
N ILE A 27 -5.37 24.10 -10.32
CA ILE A 27 -5.71 23.59 -8.99
C ILE A 27 -5.49 24.71 -7.97
N ARG A 28 -6.53 25.11 -7.23
CA ARG A 28 -6.43 26.17 -6.23
C ARG A 28 -5.92 25.64 -4.89
N PRO A 29 -5.32 26.49 -4.03
CA PRO A 29 -4.85 26.09 -2.70
C PRO A 29 -5.93 25.48 -1.77
N LEU A 30 -7.20 25.79 -1.99
CA LEU A 30 -8.35 25.23 -1.24
C LEU A 30 -8.93 23.96 -1.88
N GLY A 31 -8.22 23.39 -2.87
CA GLY A 31 -8.53 22.13 -3.54
C GLY A 31 -9.73 22.16 -4.51
N THR A 32 -10.36 23.31 -4.71
CA THR A 32 -11.20 23.59 -5.88
C THR A 32 -10.35 23.66 -7.15
N ARG A 33 -10.92 23.31 -8.30
CA ARG A 33 -10.25 23.35 -9.61
C ARG A 33 -11.04 24.17 -10.62
N ALA A 34 -10.35 24.76 -11.57
CA ALA A 34 -10.95 25.46 -12.69
C ALA A 34 -10.28 25.03 -14.00
N VAL A 35 -11.07 25.00 -15.07
CA VAL A 35 -10.58 24.80 -16.43
C VAL A 35 -10.51 26.16 -17.12
N TYR A 36 -9.45 26.38 -17.90
CA TYR A 36 -9.32 27.56 -18.73
C TYR A 36 -10.16 27.38 -19.99
N VAL A 37 -11.13 28.26 -20.19
CA VAL A 37 -12.10 28.16 -21.31
C VAL A 37 -11.86 29.28 -22.33
N GLY A 38 -10.64 29.83 -22.44
CA GLY A 38 -10.41 31.02 -23.28
C GLY A 38 -10.75 30.81 -24.76
N VAL A 39 -11.20 31.80 -25.55
CA VAL A 39 -11.48 33.27 -25.45
C VAL A 39 -12.60 33.55 -26.51
N PRO A 40 -13.64 34.43 -26.39
CA PRO A 40 -13.62 35.86 -25.99
C PRO A 40 -14.71 36.36 -25.00
N PRO A 41 -14.56 37.59 -24.45
CA PRO A 41 -13.53 38.61 -24.75
C PRO A 41 -12.29 38.56 -23.84
N ALA A 42 -12.36 37.84 -22.73
CA ALA A 42 -11.21 37.49 -21.91
C ALA A 42 -11.35 36.00 -21.59
N GLY A 43 -10.27 35.23 -21.72
CA GLY A 43 -10.34 33.83 -21.29
C GLY A 43 -10.62 33.76 -19.80
N VAL A 44 -11.67 33.04 -19.43
CA VAL A 44 -12.13 32.92 -18.04
C VAL A 44 -11.78 31.53 -17.51
N TRP A 45 -11.44 31.48 -16.24
CA TRP A 45 -11.36 30.24 -15.48
C TRP A 45 -12.75 29.83 -15.02
N GLN A 46 -13.30 28.77 -15.59
CA GLN A 46 -14.58 28.22 -15.17
C GLN A 46 -14.36 27.17 -14.09
N GLU A 47 -15.06 27.30 -12.96
CA GLU A 47 -15.02 26.28 -11.91
C GLU A 47 -15.59 24.97 -12.44
N MET A 48 -14.81 23.90 -12.29
CA MET A 48 -15.30 22.57 -12.65
C MET A 48 -16.14 22.04 -11.49
N ALA A 49 -17.20 21.30 -11.81
CA ALA A 49 -17.95 20.56 -10.80
C ALA A 49 -16.99 19.71 -9.97
N VAL A 50 -17.25 19.68 -8.66
CA VAL A 50 -16.57 18.76 -7.74
C VAL A 50 -16.91 17.36 -8.23
N ASP A 51 -15.93 16.67 -8.80
CA ASP A 51 -16.10 15.27 -9.12
C ASP A 51 -16.09 14.53 -7.78
N PRO A 52 -17.14 13.77 -7.43
CA PRO A 52 -17.19 13.03 -6.17
C PRO A 52 -16.00 12.06 -5.98
N GLY A 53 -15.23 11.78 -7.04
CA GLY A 53 -13.99 11.00 -6.99
C GLY A 53 -12.70 11.80 -6.75
N PHE A 54 -12.71 13.14 -6.78
CA PHE A 54 -11.51 13.97 -6.56
C PHE A 54 -11.76 15.01 -5.48
N VAL A 55 -11.46 14.62 -4.24
CA VAL A 55 -11.67 15.46 -3.07
C VAL A 55 -10.51 16.43 -2.93
N ALA A 56 -10.80 17.73 -2.91
CA ALA A 56 -9.91 18.80 -2.46
C ALA A 56 -9.06 18.34 -1.25
N ALA A 57 -7.80 18.76 -1.17
CA ALA A 57 -6.99 18.54 0.02
C ALA A 57 -7.70 19.18 1.24
N GLY A 58 -8.45 18.36 1.99
CA GLY A 58 -9.30 18.83 3.09
C GLY A 58 -10.67 18.17 3.22
N GLY A 59 -11.18 17.41 2.24
CA GLY A 59 -12.47 16.74 2.39
C GLY A 59 -12.44 15.41 3.17
N ASN A 60 -13.63 14.83 3.39
CA ASN A 60 -13.88 13.74 4.35
C ASN A 60 -12.95 12.52 4.18
N ILE A 61 -12.60 11.97 5.35
CA ILE A 61 -11.53 11.00 5.61
C ILE A 61 -11.55 9.72 4.74
N PRO A 62 -12.69 9.17 4.29
CA PRO A 62 -12.67 7.93 3.49
C PRO A 62 -12.17 8.09 2.04
N GLN A 63 -11.98 9.30 1.51
CA GLN A 63 -11.75 9.52 0.07
C GLN A 63 -10.44 10.26 -0.28
N ARG A 64 -9.50 10.44 0.65
CA ARG A 64 -8.24 11.15 0.37
C ARG A 64 -7.09 10.18 0.09
N LEU A 65 -6.65 10.14 -1.18
CA LEU A 65 -5.33 9.63 -1.56
C LEU A 65 -4.26 10.65 -1.11
N ALA A 66 -3.32 10.17 -0.27
CA ALA A 66 -2.10 10.82 0.25
C ALA A 66 -2.22 12.24 0.85
N LYS A 67 -1.97 12.32 2.16
CA LYS A 67 -1.69 13.55 2.92
C LYS A 67 -0.58 14.36 2.24
N THR A 68 -0.85 15.63 1.91
CA THR A 68 0.02 16.59 1.18
C THR A 68 1.37 16.95 1.84
N THR A 69 1.79 16.25 2.89
CA THR A 69 3.14 16.35 3.48
C THR A 69 3.82 15.00 3.68
N ALA A 70 3.12 13.90 3.37
CA ALA A 70 3.69 12.57 3.40
C ALA A 70 4.33 12.32 2.02
N ALA A 71 5.58 11.86 2.00
CA ALA A 71 6.25 11.54 0.74
C ALA A 71 5.39 10.58 -0.09
N PHE A 72 5.44 10.66 -1.42
CA PHE A 72 4.80 9.65 -2.28
C PHE A 72 5.33 8.25 -1.88
N GLY A 73 4.44 7.35 -1.45
CA GLY A 73 4.83 6.06 -0.85
C GLY A 73 4.82 6.00 0.68
N ALA A 74 4.57 7.12 1.38
CA ALA A 74 4.22 7.16 2.79
C ALA A 74 2.76 6.69 3.00
N THR A 75 2.47 5.48 2.51
CA THR A 75 1.59 4.61 3.26
C THR A 75 2.21 4.55 4.65
N ASN A 76 1.45 4.78 5.72
CA ASN A 76 1.91 4.34 7.03
C ASN A 76 2.13 2.84 6.89
N TRP A 77 3.33 2.44 6.49
CA TRP A 77 3.71 1.05 6.38
C TRP A 77 3.55 0.50 7.79
N PHE A 78 2.43 -0.14 8.03
CA PHE A 78 2.23 -0.91 9.24
C PHE A 78 3.07 -2.16 9.00
N PRO A 79 4.09 -2.47 9.81
CA PRO A 79 4.81 -3.74 9.66
C PRO A 79 3.87 -4.96 9.73
N ALA A 80 2.67 -4.80 10.30
CA ALA A 80 1.60 -5.81 10.28
C ALA A 80 0.86 -5.94 8.94
N ALA A 81 0.98 -4.99 8.01
CA ALA A 81 0.42 -5.04 6.65
C ALA A 81 1.22 -5.99 5.74
N ASP A 82 2.46 -6.32 6.10
CA ASP A 82 3.23 -7.42 5.51
C ASP A 82 2.70 -8.81 5.88
N GLY A 83 1.69 -8.83 6.75
CA GLY A 83 1.27 -10.01 7.49
C GLY A 83 2.10 -10.14 8.76
N ILE A 84 1.44 -10.46 9.87
CA ILE A 84 2.15 -10.88 11.08
C ILE A 84 2.79 -12.23 10.75
N VAL A 85 4.12 -12.26 10.66
CA VAL A 85 4.90 -13.47 10.42
C VAL A 85 5.50 -13.92 11.74
N PHE A 86 5.16 -15.13 12.16
CA PHE A 86 5.87 -15.84 13.22
C PHE A 86 7.00 -16.66 12.59
N THR A 87 8.20 -16.57 13.17
CA THR A 87 9.38 -17.32 12.73
C THR A 87 9.77 -18.33 13.80
N TYR A 88 9.77 -19.60 13.42
CA TYR A 88 10.26 -20.71 14.24
C TYR A 88 11.63 -21.16 13.72
N THR A 89 12.53 -21.53 14.62
CA THR A 89 13.83 -22.13 14.26
C THR A 89 13.99 -23.46 14.97
N GLN A 90 14.20 -24.51 14.19
CA GLN A 90 14.58 -25.83 14.67
C GLN A 90 16.08 -26.02 14.47
N SER A 91 16.88 -25.94 15.54
CA SER A 91 18.34 -26.11 15.47
C SER A 91 18.76 -27.58 15.43
N THR A 92 18.10 -28.44 16.20
CA THR A 92 18.35 -29.89 16.24
C THR A 92 17.39 -30.61 15.30
N PRO A 93 17.87 -31.43 14.34
CA PRO A 93 16.99 -32.14 13.42
C PRO A 93 15.90 -32.94 14.14
N SER A 94 14.65 -32.73 13.74
CA SER A 94 13.47 -33.42 14.27
C SER A 94 12.50 -33.72 13.13
N ASP A 95 11.81 -34.85 13.22
CA ASP A 95 10.73 -35.26 12.31
C ASP A 95 9.42 -34.51 12.61
N VAL A 96 9.25 -34.05 13.86
CA VAL A 96 8.08 -33.28 14.30
C VAL A 96 8.52 -31.94 14.89
N TRP A 97 7.98 -30.84 14.37
CA TRP A 97 8.16 -29.50 14.92
C TRP A 97 6.84 -29.04 15.52
N ASN A 98 6.80 -28.84 16.84
CA ASN A 98 5.62 -28.33 17.53
C ASN A 98 5.76 -26.82 17.74
N ILE A 99 4.89 -26.04 17.10
CA ILE A 99 5.07 -24.59 16.94
C ILE A 99 3.90 -23.81 17.54
N GLN A 100 4.20 -23.01 18.57
CA GLN A 100 3.28 -22.02 19.12
C GLN A 100 3.45 -20.69 18.38
N HIS A 101 2.64 -20.44 17.36
CA HIS A 101 2.75 -19.24 16.53
C HIS A 101 1.98 -18.03 17.08
N GLY A 102 0.99 -18.23 17.95
CA GLY A 102 0.30 -17.14 18.65
C GLY A 102 -0.53 -16.19 17.77
N LEU A 103 -0.86 -16.58 16.54
CA LEU A 103 -1.52 -15.71 15.55
C LEU A 103 -3.05 -15.60 15.71
N VAL A 104 -3.62 -16.31 16.68
CA VAL A 104 -5.08 -16.37 16.95
C VAL A 104 -5.87 -16.77 15.69
N SER A 105 -5.28 -17.63 14.85
CA SER A 105 -5.88 -18.18 13.63
C SER A 105 -5.53 -19.65 13.53
N ARG A 106 -6.54 -20.50 13.34
CA ARG A 106 -6.32 -21.95 13.22
C ARG A 106 -5.69 -22.33 11.88
N TYR A 107 -6.15 -21.71 10.80
CA TYR A 107 -5.61 -21.96 9.47
C TYR A 107 -4.59 -20.86 9.15
N VAL A 108 -3.36 -21.28 8.91
CA VAL A 108 -2.21 -20.41 8.66
C VAL A 108 -1.43 -20.92 7.47
N HIS A 109 -0.79 -20.01 6.74
CA HIS A 109 0.16 -20.36 5.70
C HIS A 109 1.52 -20.66 6.35
N VAL A 110 2.10 -21.82 6.00
CA VAL A 110 3.39 -22.29 6.54
C VAL A 110 4.39 -22.44 5.40
N LEU A 111 5.56 -21.83 5.55
CA LEU A 111 6.71 -22.02 4.68
C LEU A 111 7.88 -22.55 5.51
N ALA A 112 8.29 -23.80 5.29
CA ALA A 112 9.47 -24.38 5.93
C ALA A 112 10.68 -24.30 4.98
N ILE A 113 11.84 -23.93 5.51
CA ILE A 113 13.10 -23.77 4.78
C ILE A 113 14.21 -24.53 5.49
N ASP A 114 14.93 -25.38 4.75
CA ASP A 114 16.15 -26.03 5.19
C ASP A 114 17.32 -25.05 5.04
N THR A 115 17.71 -24.41 6.14
CA THR A 115 18.83 -23.49 6.16
C THR A 115 20.19 -24.19 6.05
N SER A 116 20.24 -25.52 6.23
CA SER A 116 21.46 -26.32 6.09
C SER A 116 21.71 -26.77 4.65
N ARG A 117 20.65 -26.90 3.84
CA ARG A 117 20.71 -27.28 2.42
C ARG A 117 20.34 -26.12 1.49
N ASN A 118 21.20 -25.09 1.46
CA ASN A 118 21.10 -23.98 0.51
C ASN A 118 19.73 -23.27 0.51
N ASN A 119 19.10 -23.12 1.68
CA ASN A 119 17.82 -22.43 1.85
C ASN A 119 16.69 -23.00 0.97
N THR A 120 16.65 -24.32 0.84
CA THR A 120 15.63 -25.01 0.04
C THR A 120 14.31 -25.11 0.78
N VAL A 121 13.20 -25.00 0.05
CA VAL A 121 11.85 -25.15 0.62
C VAL A 121 11.61 -26.62 0.97
N MET A 122 11.12 -26.87 2.18
CA MET A 122 10.66 -28.17 2.64
C MET A 122 9.13 -28.20 2.65
N VAL A 123 8.55 -29.34 2.30
CA VAL A 123 7.10 -29.55 2.31
C VAL A 123 6.76 -30.51 3.45
N PRO A 124 6.30 -30.02 4.61
CA PRO A 124 5.79 -30.86 5.68
C PRO A 124 4.33 -31.27 5.45
N ASP A 125 3.89 -32.29 6.17
CA ASP A 125 2.48 -32.47 6.50
C ASP A 125 2.12 -31.53 7.67
N VAL A 126 1.20 -30.59 7.43
CA VAL A 126 0.85 -29.52 8.39
C VAL A 126 -0.43 -29.89 9.12
N VAL A 127 -0.32 -30.07 10.44
CA VAL A 127 -1.44 -30.37 11.32
C VAL A 127 -1.83 -29.11 12.11
N PHE A 128 -3.02 -28.58 11.84
CA PHE A 128 -3.57 -27.41 12.54
C PHE A 128 -4.27 -27.82 13.84
N ILE A 129 -3.57 -27.67 14.97
CA ILE A 129 -4.04 -28.08 16.30
C ILE A 129 -5.14 -27.12 16.79
N ASP A 130 -4.81 -25.84 16.97
CA ASP A 130 -5.74 -24.81 17.44
C ASP A 130 -5.38 -23.43 16.88
N THR A 131 -5.87 -22.34 17.49
CA THR A 131 -5.64 -20.96 17.03
C THR A 131 -4.24 -20.41 17.35
N LEU A 132 -3.48 -21.10 18.18
CA LEU A 132 -2.16 -20.70 18.67
C LEU A 132 -1.06 -21.70 18.27
N TRP A 133 -1.43 -22.94 17.96
CA TRP A 133 -0.52 -24.05 17.74
C TRP A 133 -0.71 -24.74 16.38
N CYS A 134 0.41 -25.09 15.74
CA CYS A 134 0.46 -26.02 14.63
C CYS A 134 1.64 -26.97 14.77
N GLU A 135 1.55 -28.11 14.10
CA GLU A 135 2.59 -29.13 14.06
C GLU A 135 2.99 -29.38 12.60
N LEU A 136 4.30 -29.43 12.35
CA LEU A 136 4.87 -29.77 11.05
C LEU A 136 5.53 -31.14 11.16
N ARG A 137 5.10 -32.08 10.31
CA ARG A 137 5.65 -33.44 10.25
C ARG A 137 6.45 -33.63 8.97
N PHE A 138 7.63 -34.21 9.10
CA PHE A 138 8.54 -34.51 8.01
C PHE A 138 8.80 -36.00 7.93
N ALA A 139 9.09 -36.51 6.73
CA ALA A 139 9.38 -37.94 6.51
C ALA A 139 10.72 -38.39 7.13
N MET A 140 11.60 -37.44 7.45
CA MET A 140 12.90 -37.67 8.09
C MET A 140 13.24 -36.47 8.98
N PRO A 141 14.11 -36.65 10.00
CA PRO A 141 14.52 -35.54 10.85
C PRO A 141 15.22 -34.43 10.06
N VAL A 142 14.71 -33.20 10.19
CA VAL A 142 15.24 -32.02 9.53
C VAL A 142 15.36 -30.85 10.51
N SER A 143 16.34 -29.99 10.28
CA SER A 143 16.52 -28.71 10.96
C SER A 143 16.29 -27.57 9.96
N GLY A 144 16.00 -26.37 10.46
CA GLY A 144 15.75 -25.23 9.59
C GLY A 144 14.85 -24.19 10.25
N MET A 145 14.13 -23.45 9.43
CA MET A 145 13.22 -22.38 9.85
C MET A 145 11.83 -22.59 9.27
N ALA A 146 10.80 -22.17 10.00
CA ALA A 146 9.44 -22.08 9.50
C ALA A 146 8.91 -20.65 9.66
N PHE A 147 8.34 -20.12 8.58
CA PHE A 147 7.64 -18.84 8.56
C PHE A 147 6.14 -19.10 8.48
N ILE A 148 5.40 -18.54 9.44
CA ILE A 148 3.97 -18.78 9.60
C ILE A 148 3.25 -17.44 9.54
N ARG A 149 2.21 -17.34 8.71
CA ARG A 149 1.41 -16.11 8.55
C ARG A 149 -0.08 -16.42 8.41
N ARG A 150 -0.91 -15.45 8.77
CA ARG A 150 -2.36 -15.43 8.50
C ARG A 150 -2.67 -14.87 7.12
#